data_AF-A0A2V9G7J3-F1
#
_entry.id   AF-A0A2V9G7J3-F1
#
_cell.length_a   1.000
_cell.length_b   1.000
_cell.length_c   1.000
_cell.angle_alpha   90.00
_cell.angle_beta   90.00
_cell.angle_gamma   90.00
#
_symmetry.space_group_name_H-M   'P 1'
#
loop_
_entity.id
_entity.type
_entity.pdbx_description
1 polymer ?
#
loop_
_entity_poly.entity_id
_entity_poly.type
_entity_poly.pdbx_seq_one_letter_code
_entity_poly.pdbx_strand_id
1 'polypeptide(L)'
;MAMFLAGLSGFLALGFEIAWFRVFSMAAADRAPAFALLLSIFLAGIAAGSYLSEKLTERASPHTVAQVIGMLLLLAGGISVYLPALVGVARVHGWSFLAPAPAFFLTAAMFGSVLPLLCQISVLAGDQAGSEVSLVYVSNIIGSVLGSLGIGFVLMQHFGLRQISLQLGIATVLAGGMVLMIARQESGFPPVWATLLFVAALVAVPLASPRFDSLYEKLTFGDRPETRTTF
;
A
#
# COMPACT_ATOMS: atom_id res chain seq x y z
N MET A 1 -10.89 -17.72 4.59
CA MET A 1 -10.57 -16.73 3.55
C MET A 1 -10.25 -15.36 4.15
N ALA A 2 -11.17 -14.76 4.92
CA ALA A 2 -10.97 -13.43 5.51
C ALA A 2 -9.69 -13.32 6.37
N MET A 3 -9.39 -14.33 7.20
CA MET A 3 -8.15 -14.39 7.99
C MET A 3 -6.88 -14.32 7.12
N PHE A 4 -6.85 -15.06 6.00
CA PHE A 4 -5.72 -15.02 5.07
C PHE A 4 -5.57 -13.65 4.42
N LEU A 5 -6.67 -13.05 3.95
CA LEU A 5 -6.66 -11.72 3.36
C LEU A 5 -6.24 -10.65 4.37
N ALA A 6 -6.68 -10.76 5.62
CA ALA A 6 -6.28 -9.86 6.70
C ALA A 6 -4.79 -9.98 7.02
N GLY A 7 -4.26 -11.21 7.10
CA GLY A 7 -2.82 -11.43 7.25
C GLY A 7 -2.02 -10.89 6.07
N LEU A 8 -2.48 -11.14 4.84
CA LEU A 8 -1.81 -10.63 3.64
C LEU A 8 -1.86 -9.10 3.57
N SER A 9 -2.99 -8.47 3.91
CA SER A 9 -3.09 -7.00 3.95
C SER A 9 -2.19 -6.40 5.03
N GLY A 10 -2.12 -7.02 6.21
CA GLY A 10 -1.21 -6.58 7.28
C GLY A 10 0.26 -6.67 6.86
N PHE A 11 0.64 -7.78 6.22
CA PHE A 11 2.00 -7.97 5.67
C PHE A 11 2.35 -6.87 4.65
N LEU A 12 1.44 -6.60 3.71
CA LEU A 12 1.65 -5.61 2.65
C LEU A 12 1.67 -4.19 3.20
N ALA A 13 0.76 -3.85 4.12
CA ALA A 13 0.68 -2.53 4.73
C ALA A 13 1.96 -2.18 5.49
N LEU A 14 2.41 -3.05 6.39
CA LEU A 14 3.66 -2.85 7.14
C LEU A 14 4.89 -2.91 6.24
N GLY A 15 4.87 -3.78 5.23
CA GLY A 15 5.92 -3.86 4.23
C GLY A 15 6.12 -2.53 3.49
N PHE A 16 5.01 -1.92 3.05
CA PHE A 16 5.03 -0.61 2.42
C PHE A 16 5.43 0.50 3.39
N GLU A 17 4.92 0.49 4.62
CA GLU A 17 5.30 1.48 5.65
C GLU A 17 6.82 1.52 5.86
N ILE A 18 7.47 0.37 5.95
CA ILE A 18 8.93 0.27 6.10
C ILE A 18 9.67 0.78 4.85
N ALA A 19 9.23 0.36 3.66
CA ALA A 19 9.82 0.82 2.40
C ALA A 19 9.71 2.35 2.27
N TRP A 20 8.52 2.88 2.53
CA TRP A 20 8.23 4.30 2.46
C TRP A 20 8.94 5.11 3.52
N PHE A 21 9.12 4.57 4.73
CA PHE A 21 9.91 5.23 5.76
C PHE A 21 11.32 5.53 5.30
N ARG A 22 11.97 4.60 4.60
CA ARG A 22 13.30 4.82 4.03
C ARG A 22 13.31 5.93 2.98
N VAL A 23 12.32 5.97 2.09
CA VAL A 23 12.21 7.04 1.10
C VAL A 23 12.02 8.40 1.79
N PHE A 24 11.11 8.45 2.75
CA PHE A 24 10.74 9.68 3.45
C PHE A 24 11.90 10.19 4.31
N SER A 25 12.63 9.29 4.98
CA SER A 25 13.80 9.64 5.79
C SER A 25 14.92 10.23 4.93
N MET A 26 15.16 9.67 3.73
CA MET A 26 16.12 10.23 2.76
C MET A 26 15.75 11.66 2.34
N ALA A 27 14.46 11.96 2.17
CA ALA A 27 14.01 13.30 1.84
C ALA A 27 14.04 14.29 3.01
N ALA A 28 13.86 13.80 4.23
CA ALA A 28 13.88 14.64 5.42
C ALA A 28 15.28 15.13 5.82
N ALA A 29 16.35 14.56 5.24
CA ALA A 29 17.75 14.91 5.49
C ALA A 29 18.10 14.87 6.99
N ASP A 30 17.83 13.72 7.63
CA ASP A 30 18.15 13.42 9.04
C ASP A 30 17.49 14.32 10.10
N ARG A 31 16.39 14.99 9.75
CA ARG A 31 15.57 15.70 10.74
C ARG A 31 14.97 14.71 11.74
N ALA A 32 15.29 14.92 13.02
CA ALA A 32 14.79 14.12 14.14
C ALA A 32 13.27 13.80 14.11
N PRO A 33 12.35 14.72 13.73
CA PRO A 33 10.91 14.40 13.71
C PRO A 33 10.44 13.62 12.47
N ALA A 34 11.30 13.25 11.52
CA ALA A 34 10.87 12.62 10.26
C ALA A 34 10.07 11.33 10.47
N PHE A 35 10.52 10.48 11.40
CA PHE A 35 9.82 9.25 11.76
C PHE A 35 8.45 9.54 12.39
N ALA A 36 8.41 10.43 13.39
CA ALA A 36 7.18 10.78 14.09
C ALA A 36 6.13 11.39 13.15
N LEU A 37 6.55 12.25 12.22
CA LEU A 37 5.67 12.86 11.22
C LEU A 37 5.12 11.82 10.25
N LEU A 38 5.97 10.94 9.72
CA LEU A 38 5.52 9.88 8.84
C LEU A 38 4.53 8.97 9.56
N LEU A 39 4.88 8.47 10.74
CA LEU A 39 4.01 7.60 11.53
C LEU A 39 2.67 8.28 11.82
N SER A 40 2.68 9.58 12.13
CA SER A 40 1.46 10.36 12.33
C SER A 40 0.60 10.43 11.07
N ILE A 41 1.20 10.62 9.90
CA ILE A 41 0.49 10.59 8.60
C ILE A 41 -0.11 9.21 8.34
N PHE A 42 0.63 8.13 8.64
CA PHE A 42 0.17 6.75 8.47
C PHE A 42 -0.99 6.42 9.38
N LEU A 43 -0.86 6.69 10.67
CA LEU A 43 -1.90 6.43 11.66
C LEU A 43 -3.16 7.27 11.37
N ALA A 44 -2.99 8.54 11.01
CA ALA A 44 -4.11 9.40 10.62
C ALA A 44 -4.80 8.89 9.35
N GLY A 45 -4.03 8.43 8.36
CA GLY A 45 -4.55 7.80 7.15
C GLY A 45 -5.34 6.54 7.48
N ILE A 46 -4.76 5.62 8.23
CA ILE A 46 -5.41 4.36 8.64
C ILE A 46 -6.71 4.64 9.40
N ALA A 47 -6.69 5.58 10.35
CA ALA A 47 -7.89 5.97 11.10
C ALA A 47 -8.97 6.55 10.18
N ALA A 48 -8.61 7.49 9.31
CA ALA A 48 -9.55 8.10 8.36
C ALA A 48 -10.11 7.08 7.37
N GLY A 49 -9.26 6.20 6.83
CA GLY A 49 -9.64 5.13 5.92
C GLY A 49 -10.61 4.15 6.58
N SER A 50 -10.32 3.73 7.81
CA SER A 50 -11.15 2.79 8.56
C SER A 50 -12.55 3.35 8.82
N TYR A 51 -12.61 4.60 9.31
CA TYR A 51 -13.87 5.28 9.60
C TYR A 51 -14.69 5.57 8.33
N LEU A 52 -14.03 6.07 7.28
CA LEU A 52 -14.72 6.44 6.05
C LEU A 52 -15.23 5.20 5.31
N SER A 53 -14.47 4.10 5.30
CA SER A 53 -14.91 2.88 4.64
C SER A 53 -16.18 2.33 5.27
N GLU A 54 -16.23 2.21 6.60
CA GLU A 54 -17.40 1.71 7.31
C GLU A 54 -18.64 2.57 7.04
N LYS A 55 -18.48 3.90 7.07
CA LYS A 55 -19.57 4.83 6.78
C LYS A 55 -20.07 4.74 5.34
N LEU A 56 -19.16 4.57 4.37
CA LEU A 56 -19.52 4.48 2.95
C LEU A 56 -20.13 3.12 2.59
N THR A 57 -19.79 2.06 3.32
CA THR A 57 -20.27 0.70 3.06
C THR A 57 -21.33 0.22 4.04
N GLU A 58 -21.81 1.05 4.97
CA GLU A 58 -22.78 0.69 6.00
C GLU A 58 -24.03 0.00 5.43
N ARG A 59 -24.52 0.47 4.27
CA ARG A 59 -25.70 -0.07 3.57
C ARG A 59 -25.37 -0.92 2.35
N ALA A 60 -24.08 -1.17 2.11
CA ALA A 60 -23.64 -1.92 0.94
C ALA A 60 -23.85 -3.42 1.16
N SER A 61 -24.14 -4.15 0.08
CA SER A 61 -24.18 -5.61 0.14
C SER A 61 -22.76 -6.17 0.37
N PRO A 62 -22.62 -7.37 1.00
CA PRO A 62 -21.31 -7.99 1.21
C PRO A 62 -20.48 -8.14 -0.08
N HIS A 63 -21.16 -8.35 -1.20
CA HIS A 63 -20.54 -8.38 -2.53
C HIS A 63 -19.93 -7.04 -2.93
N THR A 64 -20.66 -5.93 -2.78
CA THR A 64 -20.14 -4.58 -3.05
C THR A 64 -18.96 -4.26 -2.15
N VAL A 65 -19.00 -4.66 -0.88
CA VAL A 65 -17.87 -4.47 0.04
C VAL A 65 -16.64 -5.23 -0.41
N ALA A 66 -16.78 -6.49 -0.83
CA ALA A 66 -15.67 -7.26 -1.39
C ALA A 66 -15.09 -6.59 -2.65
N GLN A 67 -15.93 -6.01 -3.51
CA GLN A 67 -15.47 -5.23 -4.66
C GLN A 67 -14.68 -3.99 -4.24
N VAL A 68 -15.14 -3.27 -3.22
CA VAL A 68 -14.45 -2.09 -2.68
C VAL A 68 -13.08 -2.48 -2.12
N ILE A 69 -12.97 -3.57 -1.35
CA ILE A 69 -11.68 -4.09 -0.86
C ILE A 69 -10.73 -4.36 -2.03
N GLY A 70 -11.21 -5.07 -3.05
CA GLY A 70 -10.44 -5.37 -4.24
C GLY A 70 -9.94 -4.10 -4.97
N MET A 71 -10.83 -3.13 -5.19
CA MET A 71 -10.47 -1.84 -5.81
C MET A 71 -9.44 -1.08 -4.97
N LEU A 72 -9.62 -1.00 -3.66
CA LEU A 72 -8.70 -0.32 -2.75
C LEU A 72 -7.30 -0.93 -2.82
N LEU A 73 -7.19 -2.26 -2.84
CA LEU A 73 -5.90 -2.94 -2.99
C LEU A 73 -5.28 -2.71 -4.37
N LEU A 74 -6.05 -2.72 -5.46
CA LEU A 74 -5.53 -2.41 -6.80
C LEU A 74 -4.97 -0.99 -6.88
N LEU A 75 -5.75 -0.02 -6.39
CA LEU A 75 -5.35 1.38 -6.39
C LEU A 75 -4.18 1.63 -5.45
N ALA A 76 -4.22 1.07 -4.23
CA ALA A 76 -3.12 1.15 -3.29
C ALA A 76 -1.85 0.58 -3.94
N GLY A 77 -1.87 -0.66 -4.43
CA GLY A 77 -0.71 -1.27 -5.09
C GLY A 77 -0.19 -0.46 -6.27
N GLY A 78 -1.09 0.03 -7.14
CA GLY A 78 -0.72 0.83 -8.31
C GLY A 78 -0.11 2.19 -7.96
N ILE A 79 -0.71 2.93 -7.02
CA ILE A 79 -0.25 4.27 -6.60
C ILE A 79 1.03 4.18 -5.76
N SER A 80 1.12 3.17 -4.90
CA SER A 80 2.17 3.00 -3.89
C SER A 80 3.59 2.96 -4.47
N VAL A 81 3.73 2.42 -5.68
CA VAL A 81 5.01 2.26 -6.37
C VAL A 81 5.55 3.60 -6.89
N TYR A 82 4.70 4.61 -7.07
CA TYR A 82 5.11 5.94 -7.53
C TYR A 82 5.47 6.91 -6.41
N LEU A 83 5.14 6.59 -5.14
CA LEU A 83 5.49 7.42 -4.00
C LEU A 83 6.99 7.73 -3.88
N PRO A 84 7.90 6.75 -4.09
CA PRO A 84 9.31 7.04 -4.16
C PRO A 84 9.63 8.11 -5.21
N ALA A 85 9.16 7.94 -6.45
CA ALA A 85 9.37 8.90 -7.53
C ALA A 85 8.86 10.31 -7.18
N LEU A 86 7.68 10.41 -6.55
CA LEU A 86 7.11 11.68 -6.09
C LEU A 86 8.02 12.38 -5.08
N VAL A 87 8.60 11.63 -4.14
CA VAL A 87 9.56 12.16 -3.17
C VAL A 87 10.81 12.68 -3.87
N GLY A 88 11.34 11.97 -4.87
CA GLY A 88 12.49 12.45 -5.65
C GLY A 88 12.20 13.72 -6.42
N VAL A 89 11.04 13.81 -7.06
CA VAL A 89 10.59 15.03 -7.77
C VAL A 89 10.51 16.20 -6.80
N ALA A 90 9.89 16.01 -5.63
CA ALA A 90 9.79 17.05 -4.60
C ALA A 90 11.18 17.53 -4.15
N ARG A 91 12.15 16.62 -4.00
CA ARG A 91 13.52 16.97 -3.62
C ARG A 91 14.24 17.77 -4.69
N VAL A 92 14.15 17.37 -5.95
CA VAL A 92 14.79 18.05 -7.09
C VAL A 92 14.24 19.46 -7.29
N HIS A 93 12.93 19.64 -7.15
CA HIS A 93 12.29 20.96 -7.28
C HIS A 93 12.41 21.83 -6.03
N GLY A 94 13.14 21.37 -4.99
CA GLY A 94 13.30 22.10 -3.74
C GLY A 94 12.01 22.26 -2.95
N TRP A 95 10.99 21.43 -3.20
CA TRP A 95 9.74 21.45 -2.44
C TRP A 95 9.97 20.99 -1.00
N SER A 96 9.02 21.35 -0.13
CA SER A 96 9.00 20.81 1.22
C SER A 96 8.97 19.28 1.18
N PHE A 97 9.74 18.64 2.06
CA PHE A 97 9.70 17.19 2.28
C PHE A 97 8.32 16.66 2.68
N LEU A 98 7.40 17.54 3.12
CA LEU A 98 6.00 17.22 3.40
C LEU A 98 5.11 17.23 2.15
N ALA A 99 5.57 17.72 1.00
CA ALA A 99 4.76 17.75 -0.22
C ALA A 99 4.21 16.36 -0.63
N PRO A 100 4.93 15.24 -0.43
CA PRO A 100 4.41 13.90 -0.68
C PRO A 100 3.47 13.36 0.41
N ALA A 101 3.35 14.03 1.57
CA ALA A 101 2.56 13.56 2.72
C ALA A 101 1.10 13.23 2.39
N PRO A 102 0.37 14.01 1.57
CA PRO A 102 -1.00 13.68 1.20
C PRO A 102 -1.12 12.36 0.43
N ALA A 103 -0.12 12.02 -0.38
CA ALA A 103 -0.11 10.76 -1.13
C ALA A 103 0.15 9.58 -0.18
N PHE A 104 1.07 9.71 0.78
CA PHE A 104 1.26 8.72 1.84
C PHE A 104 -0.02 8.54 2.67
N PHE A 105 -0.65 9.64 3.08
CA PHE A 105 -1.93 9.63 3.80
C PHE A 105 -3.01 8.87 3.02
N LEU A 106 -3.16 9.17 1.72
CA LEU A 106 -4.17 8.53 0.87
C LEU A 106 -3.94 7.02 0.77
N THR A 107 -2.71 6.59 0.52
CA THR A 107 -2.40 5.15 0.45
C THR A 107 -2.55 4.45 1.80
N ALA A 108 -2.17 5.09 2.90
CA ALA A 108 -2.40 4.58 4.26
C ALA A 108 -3.89 4.46 4.57
N ALA A 109 -4.72 5.40 4.10
CA ALA A 109 -6.17 5.31 4.21
C ALA A 109 -6.73 4.12 3.42
N MET A 110 -6.25 3.88 2.20
CA MET A 110 -6.67 2.71 1.42
C MET A 110 -6.35 1.39 2.12
N PHE A 111 -5.14 1.25 2.69
CA PHE A 111 -4.78 0.07 3.49
C PHE A 111 -5.60 -0.03 4.79
N GLY A 112 -5.80 1.09 5.48
CA GLY A 112 -6.59 1.13 6.71
C GLY A 112 -8.05 0.72 6.53
N SER A 113 -8.63 1.01 5.37
CA SER A 113 -9.99 0.58 5.03
C SER A 113 -10.15 -0.94 4.89
N VAL A 114 -9.08 -1.70 4.60
CA VAL A 114 -9.21 -3.13 4.27
C VAL A 114 -9.68 -3.95 5.46
N LEU A 115 -9.13 -3.73 6.66
CA LEU A 115 -9.41 -4.56 7.82
C LEU A 115 -10.86 -4.43 8.32
N PRO A 116 -11.42 -3.21 8.51
CA PRO A 116 -12.83 -3.06 8.89
C PRO A 116 -13.79 -3.64 7.86
N LEU A 117 -13.50 -3.46 6.56
CA LEU A 117 -14.33 -4.02 5.50
C LEU A 117 -14.27 -5.55 5.46
N LEU A 118 -13.10 -6.16 5.75
CA LEU A 118 -12.99 -7.60 5.91
C LEU A 118 -13.85 -8.09 7.08
N CYS A 119 -13.78 -7.42 8.23
CA CYS A 119 -14.64 -7.73 9.38
C CYS A 119 -16.13 -7.61 9.01
N GLN A 120 -16.52 -6.56 8.27
CA GLN A 120 -17.90 -6.33 7.87
C GLN A 120 -18.48 -7.49 7.02
N ILE A 121 -17.68 -8.10 6.15
CA ILE A 121 -18.15 -9.21 5.30
C ILE A 121 -17.94 -10.60 5.90
N SER A 122 -17.10 -10.73 6.91
CA SER A 122 -16.73 -12.03 7.48
C SER A 122 -17.37 -12.33 8.83
N VAL A 123 -17.86 -11.31 9.54
CA VAL A 123 -18.40 -11.45 10.88
C VAL A 123 -19.92 -11.32 10.84
N LEU A 124 -20.62 -12.34 11.31
CA LEU A 124 -22.08 -12.31 11.44
C LEU A 124 -22.47 -11.77 12.82
N ALA A 125 -23.55 -10.97 12.87
CA ALA A 125 -24.08 -10.47 14.14
C ALA A 125 -24.63 -11.65 14.98
N GLY A 126 -24.02 -11.89 16.14
CA GLY A 126 -24.39 -12.96 17.06
C GLY A 126 -23.40 -13.14 18.21
N ASP A 127 -23.61 -14.16 19.03
CA ASP A 127 -22.81 -14.41 20.25
C ASP A 127 -21.31 -14.65 19.98
N GLN A 128 -20.96 -15.06 18.75
CA GLN A 128 -19.57 -15.34 18.34
C GLN A 128 -18.88 -14.15 17.67
N ALA A 129 -19.56 -13.02 17.46
CA ALA A 129 -19.03 -11.88 16.70
C ALA A 129 -17.68 -11.39 17.26
N GLY A 130 -17.56 -11.33 18.59
CA GLY A 130 -16.29 -10.93 19.24
C GLY A 130 -15.13 -11.89 18.93
N SER A 131 -15.40 -13.20 18.90
CA SER A 131 -14.37 -14.20 18.57
C SER A 131 -13.96 -14.12 17.10
N GLU A 132 -14.92 -13.99 16.18
CA GLU A 132 -14.63 -13.89 14.75
C GLU A 132 -13.83 -12.64 14.40
N VAL A 133 -14.20 -11.47 14.96
CA VAL A 133 -13.41 -10.22 14.82
C VAL A 133 -12.00 -10.44 15.34
N SER A 134 -11.85 -11.06 16.52
CA SER A 134 -10.53 -11.28 17.13
C SER A 134 -9.63 -12.15 16.24
N LEU A 135 -10.17 -13.18 15.57
CA LEU A 135 -9.39 -14.05 14.69
C LEU A 135 -8.90 -13.32 13.44
N VAL A 136 -9.75 -12.45 12.85
CA VAL A 136 -9.35 -11.58 11.74
C VAL A 136 -8.26 -10.62 12.18
N TYR A 137 -8.40 -10.02 13.36
CA TYR A 137 -7.42 -9.08 13.91
C TYR A 137 -6.08 -9.74 14.24
N VAL A 138 -6.09 -10.91 14.88
CA VAL A 138 -4.87 -11.70 15.16
C VAL A 138 -4.17 -12.07 13.86
N SER A 139 -4.91 -12.47 12.83
CA SER A 139 -4.33 -12.79 11.52
C SER A 139 -3.63 -11.57 10.91
N ASN A 140 -4.25 -10.38 10.99
CA ASN A 140 -3.63 -9.13 10.56
C ASN A 140 -2.37 -8.78 11.36
N ILE A 141 -2.37 -8.98 12.68
CA ILE A 141 -1.19 -8.76 13.52
C ILE A 141 -0.06 -9.70 13.12
N ILE A 142 -0.33 -11.00 12.95
CA ILE A 142 0.67 -11.98 12.52
C ILE A 142 1.25 -11.56 11.16
N GLY A 143 0.39 -11.22 10.20
CA GLY A 143 0.81 -10.71 8.90
C GLY A 143 1.68 -9.47 9.00
N SER A 144 1.29 -8.50 9.82
CA SER A 144 2.03 -7.25 10.07
C SER A 144 3.40 -7.50 10.68
N VAL A 145 3.51 -8.43 11.65
CA VAL A 145 4.77 -8.85 12.26
C VAL A 145 5.67 -9.55 11.24
N LEU A 146 5.11 -10.47 10.44
CA LEU A 146 5.87 -11.12 9.36
C LEU A 146 6.30 -10.12 8.28
N GLY A 147 5.48 -9.10 8.00
CA GLY A 147 5.82 -8.02 7.09
C GLY A 147 6.97 -7.18 7.62
N SER A 148 6.91 -6.79 8.90
CA SER A 148 7.97 -5.97 9.49
C SER A 148 9.30 -6.69 9.60
N LEU A 149 9.28 -7.96 10.03
CA LEU A 149 10.46 -8.81 10.08
C LEU A 149 10.99 -9.16 8.69
N GLY A 150 10.12 -9.67 7.83
CA GLY A 150 10.48 -10.12 6.49
C GLY A 150 11.00 -8.97 5.63
N ILE A 151 10.29 -7.84 5.59
CA ILE A 151 10.71 -6.72 4.74
C ILE A 151 11.88 -5.97 5.36
N GLY A 152 11.77 -5.62 6.64
CA GLY A 152 12.75 -4.79 7.33
C GLY A 152 14.11 -5.47 7.53
N PHE A 153 14.13 -6.76 7.87
CA PHE A 153 15.37 -7.48 8.16
C PHE A 153 15.86 -8.33 6.98
N VAL A 154 14.98 -8.94 6.19
CA VAL A 154 15.41 -9.83 5.10
C VAL A 154 15.46 -9.07 3.79
N LEU A 155 14.33 -8.57 3.27
CA LEU A 155 14.30 -7.99 1.93
C LEU A 155 15.18 -6.74 1.82
N MET A 156 15.19 -5.88 2.84
CA MET A 156 16.04 -4.68 2.84
C MET A 156 17.54 -4.93 2.87
N GLN A 157 17.98 -6.14 3.26
CA GLN A 157 19.41 -6.51 3.19
C GLN A 157 19.80 -7.08 1.83
N HIS A 158 18.85 -7.68 1.11
CA HIS A 158 19.13 -8.41 -0.14
C HIS A 158 18.71 -7.63 -1.40
N PHE A 159 17.73 -6.74 -1.28
CA PHE A 159 17.12 -6.02 -2.39
C PHE A 159 17.17 -4.52 -2.19
N GLY A 160 17.28 -3.79 -3.30
CA GLY A 160 17.16 -2.34 -3.30
C GLY A 160 15.72 -1.87 -3.09
N LEU A 161 15.55 -0.63 -2.62
CA LEU A 161 14.25 -0.03 -2.36
C LEU A 161 13.29 -0.10 -3.57
N ARG A 162 13.84 0.09 -4.79
CA ARG A 162 13.11 -0.08 -6.06
C ARG A 162 12.50 -1.47 -6.19
N GLN A 163 13.30 -2.52 -5.98
CA GLN A 163 12.85 -3.91 -6.13
C GLN A 163 11.78 -4.25 -5.09
N ILE A 164 11.97 -3.81 -3.85
CA ILE A 164 11.01 -4.02 -2.75
C ILE A 164 9.68 -3.33 -3.09
N SER A 165 9.71 -2.06 -3.52
CA SER A 165 8.49 -1.33 -3.89
C SER A 165 7.76 -1.99 -5.07
N LEU A 166 8.48 -2.47 -6.09
CA LEU A 166 7.87 -3.18 -7.23
C LEU A 166 7.24 -4.51 -6.80
N GLN A 167 7.95 -5.31 -6.00
CA GLN A 167 7.46 -6.61 -5.51
C GLN A 167 6.22 -6.44 -4.63
N LEU A 168 6.25 -5.47 -3.70
CA LEU A 168 5.10 -5.11 -2.87
C LEU A 168 3.92 -4.64 -3.73
N GLY A 169 4.16 -3.75 -4.70
CA GLY A 169 3.13 -3.26 -5.62
C GLY A 169 2.46 -4.39 -6.40
N ILE A 170 3.25 -5.28 -7.00
CA ILE A 170 2.74 -6.45 -7.71
C ILE A 170 1.94 -7.33 -6.75
N ALA A 171 2.47 -7.64 -5.56
CA ALA A 171 1.80 -8.48 -4.59
C ALA A 171 0.44 -7.89 -4.15
N THR A 172 0.36 -6.58 -3.95
CA THR A 172 -0.90 -5.90 -3.59
C THR A 172 -1.89 -5.87 -4.76
N VAL A 173 -1.42 -5.62 -5.98
CA VAL A 173 -2.28 -5.68 -7.18
C VAL A 173 -2.83 -7.10 -7.39
N LEU A 174 -2.01 -8.12 -7.20
CA LEU A 174 -2.44 -9.52 -7.27
C LEU A 174 -3.44 -9.86 -6.15
N ALA A 175 -3.21 -9.38 -4.93
CA ALA A 175 -4.16 -9.54 -3.83
C ALA A 175 -5.51 -8.89 -4.14
N GLY A 176 -5.51 -7.66 -4.66
CA GLY A 176 -6.73 -6.97 -5.09
C GLY A 176 -7.46 -7.72 -6.21
N GLY A 177 -6.73 -8.22 -7.20
CA GLY A 177 -7.27 -9.05 -8.28
C GLY A 177 -7.88 -10.35 -7.75
N MET A 178 -7.21 -11.02 -6.81
CA MET A 178 -7.72 -12.24 -6.16
C MET A 178 -9.04 -11.96 -5.41
N VAL A 179 -9.12 -10.86 -4.65
CA VAL A 179 -10.35 -10.47 -3.96
C VAL A 179 -11.48 -10.20 -4.95
N LEU A 180 -11.21 -9.45 -6.03
CA LEU A 180 -12.20 -9.20 -7.08
C LEU A 180 -12.64 -10.47 -7.79
N MET A 181 -11.79 -11.50 -7.90
CA MET A 181 -12.15 -12.79 -8.47
C MET A 181 -13.06 -13.60 -7.53
N ILE A 182 -12.78 -13.59 -6.23
CA ILE A 182 -13.56 -14.32 -5.21
C ILE A 182 -14.94 -13.68 -5.03
N ALA A 183 -15.05 -12.36 -5.14
CA ALA A 183 -16.32 -11.64 -5.02
C ALA A 183 -17.37 -12.06 -6.08
N ARG A 184 -17.00 -12.81 -7.14
CA ARG A 184 -17.80 -13.02 -8.36
C ARG A 184 -18.86 -14.12 -8.29
N GLN A 185 -19.14 -14.70 -7.12
CA GLN A 185 -19.91 -15.95 -7.05
C GLN A 185 -21.37 -15.87 -7.54
N GLU A 186 -21.93 -14.69 -7.85
CA GLU A 186 -23.30 -14.59 -8.39
C GLU A 186 -23.43 -14.00 -9.81
N SER A 187 -22.37 -13.51 -10.45
CA SER A 187 -22.50 -12.87 -11.78
C SER A 187 -21.25 -12.98 -12.67
N GLY A 188 -21.31 -13.89 -13.66
CA GLY A 188 -20.59 -13.84 -14.96
C GLY A 188 -19.15 -13.30 -15.03
N PHE A 189 -18.75 -12.85 -16.24
CA PHE A 189 -17.45 -12.23 -16.52
C PHE A 189 -17.16 -11.06 -15.56
N PRO A 190 -15.89 -10.77 -15.21
CA PRO A 190 -15.61 -9.64 -14.34
C PRO A 190 -16.08 -8.39 -15.07
N PRO A 191 -16.70 -7.42 -14.38
CA PRO A 191 -17.15 -6.23 -15.06
C PRO A 191 -15.92 -5.59 -15.73
N VAL A 192 -16.12 -5.10 -16.96
CA VAL A 192 -15.00 -4.67 -17.82
C VAL A 192 -14.13 -3.65 -17.09
N TRP A 193 -14.73 -2.77 -16.28
CA TRP A 193 -14.02 -1.80 -15.44
C TRP A 193 -13.03 -2.45 -14.45
N ALA A 194 -13.37 -3.58 -13.83
CA ALA A 194 -12.52 -4.25 -12.84
C ALA A 194 -11.30 -4.90 -13.51
N THR A 195 -11.53 -5.49 -14.67
CA THR A 195 -10.47 -6.09 -15.49
C THR A 195 -9.54 -5.02 -16.03
N LEU A 196 -10.10 -3.91 -16.54
CA LEU A 196 -9.33 -2.76 -16.99
C LEU A 196 -8.51 -2.16 -15.84
N LEU A 197 -9.09 -2.02 -14.65
CA LEU A 197 -8.38 -1.50 -13.48
C LEU A 197 -7.25 -2.44 -13.05
N PHE A 198 -7.48 -3.75 -13.02
CA PHE A 198 -6.45 -4.74 -12.72
C PHE A 198 -5.30 -4.68 -13.72
N VAL A 199 -5.61 -4.71 -15.02
CA VAL A 199 -4.60 -4.64 -16.09
C VAL A 199 -3.87 -3.29 -16.03
N ALA A 200 -4.57 -2.19 -15.83
CA ALA A 200 -3.98 -0.87 -15.69
C ALA A 200 -3.03 -0.81 -14.49
N ALA A 201 -3.45 -1.32 -13.32
CA ALA A 201 -2.61 -1.37 -12.14
C ALA A 201 -1.38 -2.27 -12.35
N LEU A 202 -1.57 -3.45 -12.96
CA LEU A 202 -0.49 -4.40 -13.24
C LEU A 202 0.54 -3.85 -14.24
N VAL A 203 0.10 -3.06 -15.22
CA VAL A 203 0.97 -2.36 -16.19
C VAL A 203 1.61 -1.13 -15.56
N ALA A 204 0.92 -0.41 -14.68
CA ALA A 204 1.44 0.77 -14.00
C ALA A 204 2.68 0.44 -13.14
N VAL A 205 2.66 -0.68 -12.40
CA VAL A 205 3.77 -1.08 -11.53
C VAL A 205 5.12 -1.14 -12.27
N PRO A 206 5.32 -1.91 -13.36
CA PRO A 206 6.58 -1.93 -14.09
C PRO A 206 6.89 -0.59 -14.78
N LEU A 207 5.89 0.23 -15.14
CA LEU A 207 6.15 1.57 -15.70
C LEU A 207 6.76 2.54 -14.67
N ALA A 208 6.70 2.24 -13.38
CA ALA A 208 7.40 3.01 -12.37
C ALA A 208 8.92 2.77 -12.37
N SER A 209 9.37 1.61 -12.86
CA SER A 209 10.78 1.17 -12.84
C SER A 209 11.80 2.24 -13.28
N PRO A 210 11.66 2.89 -14.45
CA PRO A 210 12.65 3.86 -14.92
C PRO A 210 12.72 5.13 -14.08
N ARG A 211 11.65 5.45 -13.33
CA ARG A 211 11.60 6.66 -12.49
C ARG A 211 12.47 6.52 -11.24
N PHE A 212 12.71 5.30 -10.78
CA PHE A 212 13.61 5.03 -9.66
C PHE A 212 15.08 5.27 -10.02
N ASP A 213 15.50 4.98 -11.25
CA ASP A 213 16.89 5.19 -11.69
C ASP A 213 17.22 6.69 -11.68
N SER A 214 16.32 7.52 -12.18
CA SER A 214 16.44 8.98 -12.11
C SER A 214 16.49 9.53 -10.67
N LEU A 215 15.93 8.79 -9.72
CA LEU A 215 15.85 9.19 -8.32
C LEU A 215 17.16 8.92 -7.60
N TYR A 216 17.74 7.73 -7.78
CA TYR A 216 19.07 7.41 -7.27
C TYR A 216 20.14 8.27 -7.92
N GLU A 217 20.08 8.47 -9.24
CA GLU A 217 21.05 9.28 -9.99
C GLU A 217 21.00 10.75 -9.52
N LYS A 218 19.81 11.35 -9.37
CA LYS A 218 19.67 12.72 -8.86
C LYS A 218 19.98 12.87 -7.36
N LEU A 219 19.69 11.86 -6.53
CA LEU A 219 20.05 11.89 -5.11
C LEU A 219 21.55 11.70 -4.88
N THR A 220 22.24 10.96 -5.74
CA THR A 220 23.68 10.66 -5.59
C THR A 220 24.56 11.71 -6.28
N PHE A 221 24.16 12.22 -7.44
CA PHE A 221 24.98 13.13 -8.25
C PHE A 221 24.51 14.60 -8.22
N GLY A 222 23.33 14.89 -7.66
CA GLY A 222 22.71 16.22 -7.73
C GLY A 222 22.36 16.63 -9.16
N ASP A 223 21.84 17.84 -9.36
CA ASP A 223 21.62 18.43 -10.70
C ASP A 223 22.95 18.83 -11.36
N ARG A 224 23.91 17.90 -11.46
CA ARG A 224 25.08 18.08 -12.29
C ARG A 224 24.76 17.55 -13.69
N PRO A 225 24.60 18.43 -14.69
CA PRO A 225 24.65 17.96 -16.07
C PRO A 225 26.06 17.38 -16.26
N GLU A 226 26.15 16.21 -16.89
CA GLU A 226 27.39 15.49 -17.21
C GLU A 226 27.92 14.65 -16.04
N THR A 227 27.70 13.34 -16.06
CA THR A 227 28.77 12.43 -16.51
C THR A 227 28.17 11.09 -16.99
N ARG A 228 27.53 11.12 -18.16
CA ARG A 228 27.56 9.95 -19.03
C ARG A 228 28.92 9.94 -19.72
N THR A 229 29.86 9.11 -19.25
CA THR A 229 30.84 8.38 -20.07
C THR A 229 31.81 7.58 -19.18
N THR A 230 31.87 6.26 -19.46
CA THR A 230 32.96 5.29 -19.18
C THR A 230 33.33 5.10 -17.70
N PHE A 231 33.13 3.92 -17.09
CA PHE A 231 33.62 2.58 -17.47
C PHE A 231 32.65 1.47 -17.07
#